data_AF-A0A7S2YYN1-F1
#
_entry.id   AF-A0A7S2YYN1-F1
#
_cell.length_a   1.000
_cell.length_b   1.000
_cell.length_c   1.000
_cell.angle_alpha   90.00
_cell.angle_beta   90.00
_cell.angle_gamma   90.00
#
_symmetry.space_group_name_H-M   'P 1'
#
loop_
_entity.id
_entity.type
_entity.pdbx_description
1 polymer ?
#
loop_
_entity_poly.entity_id
_entity_poly.type
_entity_poly.pdbx_seq_one_letter_code
_entity_poly.pdbx_strand_id
1 'polypeptide(L)'
;PPHLKSEDCLVMPAMSLARVSRSKVFCSRRSASLSSSRPSVRVYAASSSSPFKPLDARLVLADGSVWKGTAFGARGTATGEVVFNTSLTGYQEILTDPSYAGQFVCFTCPHIGNVGTNTDDEESTKVHLGATIIHELSPMVSNHRNQKDLDTYLKEQNVLG
;
A
#
# COMPACT_ATOMS: atom_id res chain seq x y z
N PRO A 1 0.84 30.19 9.59
CA PRO A 1 0.83 29.16 8.54
C PRO A 1 2.15 28.37 8.51
N PRO A 2 2.15 27.08 8.87
CA PRO A 2 3.20 26.18 8.44
C PRO A 2 2.65 25.15 7.44
N HIS A 3 3.45 24.94 6.41
CA HIS A 3 3.23 24.08 5.27
C HIS A 3 3.10 22.61 5.66
N LEU A 4 2.05 21.93 5.15
CA LEU A 4 1.97 20.47 5.08
C LEU A 4 3.16 19.95 4.26
N LYS A 5 3.93 19.03 4.82
CA LYS A 5 4.89 18.21 4.07
C LYS A 5 4.25 16.84 3.91
N SER A 6 4.04 16.47 2.64
CA SER A 6 3.65 15.15 2.16
C SER A 6 4.60 14.08 2.69
N GLU A 7 4.07 13.13 3.47
CA GLU A 7 4.85 12.06 4.12
C GLU A 7 4.68 10.74 3.38
N ASP A 8 5.78 10.26 2.80
CA ASP A 8 5.85 9.02 2.00
C ASP A 8 5.61 7.78 2.89
N CYS A 9 4.57 7.00 2.58
CA CYS A 9 4.24 5.75 3.26
C CYS A 9 4.57 4.54 2.40
N LEU A 10 5.30 3.54 2.91
CA LEU A 10 5.56 2.26 2.23
C LEU A 10 4.50 1.22 2.66
N VAL A 11 3.65 0.80 1.74
CA VAL A 11 2.82 -0.41 1.92
C VAL A 11 3.63 -1.59 1.40
N MET A 12 4.02 -2.52 2.26
CA MET A 12 4.74 -3.74 1.84
C MET A 12 3.78 -4.93 1.77
N PRO A 13 3.67 -5.64 0.64
CA PRO A 13 3.15 -7.00 0.63
C PRO A 13 4.26 -7.92 1.16
N ALA A 14 3.87 -9.05 1.73
CA ALA A 14 4.76 -10.07 2.30
C ALA A 14 5.80 -10.71 1.34
N MET A 15 6.02 -10.17 0.12
CA MET A 15 6.87 -10.79 -0.90
C MET A 15 7.81 -9.86 -1.70
N SER A 16 8.06 -8.61 -1.28
CA SER A 16 9.07 -7.77 -1.96
C SER A 16 10.08 -7.16 -0.98
N LEU A 17 11.03 -7.99 -0.55
CA LEU A 17 12.35 -7.52 -0.10
C LEU A 17 13.37 -7.88 -1.20
N ALA A 18 13.14 -7.37 -2.41
CA ALA A 18 14.12 -7.44 -3.49
C ALA A 18 14.79 -6.08 -3.69
N ARG A 19 15.99 -5.96 -3.11
CA ARG A 19 17.07 -5.02 -3.44
C ARG A 19 16.80 -3.52 -3.31
N VAL A 20 17.18 -2.98 -2.15
CA VAL A 20 17.81 -1.65 -2.10
C VAL A 20 19.18 -1.75 -2.77
N SER A 21 19.26 -1.38 -4.04
CA SER A 21 20.53 -1.11 -4.72
C SER A 21 21.04 0.27 -4.28
N ARG A 22 21.68 0.36 -3.10
CA ARG A 22 22.59 1.46 -2.80
C ARG A 22 23.88 1.20 -3.55
N SER A 23 24.24 2.03 -4.53
CA SER A 23 25.62 2.45 -4.83
C SER A 23 25.69 3.37 -6.04
N LYS A 24 25.85 4.67 -5.78
CA LYS A 24 26.78 5.54 -6.52
C LYS A 24 27.07 6.78 -5.67
N VAL A 25 27.86 6.57 -4.61
CA VAL A 25 28.71 7.64 -4.07
C VAL A 25 30.07 7.42 -4.71
N PHE A 26 30.41 8.25 -5.69
CA PHE A 26 31.74 8.28 -6.30
C PHE A 26 32.44 9.56 -5.86
N CYS A 27 33.19 9.47 -4.77
CA CYS A 27 34.22 10.39 -4.31
C CYS A 27 34.99 9.59 -3.23
N SER A 28 36.31 9.47 -3.15
CA SER A 28 37.43 10.17 -3.75
C SER A 28 38.68 9.27 -3.70
N ARG A 29 39.69 9.66 -4.47
CA ARG A 29 41.14 9.52 -4.26
C ARG A 29 41.67 8.41 -3.32
N ARG A 30 42.46 7.54 -3.97
CA ARG A 30 43.80 7.04 -3.59
C ARG A 30 44.07 6.60 -2.13
N SER A 31 44.30 5.28 -2.05
CA SER A 31 45.41 4.59 -1.38
C SER A 31 45.58 4.75 0.13
N ALA A 32 45.28 3.69 0.87
CA ALA A 32 46.20 3.08 1.84
C ALA A 32 45.73 1.67 2.24
N SER A 33 46.72 0.83 2.50
CA SER A 33 46.72 -0.56 2.98
C SER A 33 45.85 -0.83 4.21
N LEU A 34 45.34 -2.06 4.36
CA LEU A 34 45.58 -2.96 5.50
C LEU A 34 44.70 -4.22 5.42
N SER A 35 45.27 -5.34 5.86
CA SER A 35 44.65 -6.66 5.92
C SER A 35 43.39 -6.67 6.80
N SER A 36 42.33 -7.31 6.32
CA SER A 36 41.39 -8.00 7.20
C SER A 36 40.65 -9.05 6.40
N SER A 37 40.64 -10.25 6.96
CA SER A 37 39.81 -11.38 6.57
C SER A 37 38.38 -10.90 6.30
N ARG A 38 38.00 -10.84 5.03
CA ARG A 38 36.62 -10.55 4.65
C ARG A 38 35.75 -11.69 5.17
N PRO A 39 34.73 -11.44 6.01
CA PRO A 39 33.75 -12.47 6.26
C PRO A 39 33.07 -12.74 4.91
N SER A 40 33.29 -13.93 4.34
CA SER A 40 32.50 -14.39 3.21
C SER A 40 31.07 -14.54 3.73
N VAL A 41 30.23 -13.54 3.47
CA VAL A 41 28.80 -13.64 3.73
C VAL A 41 28.29 -14.80 2.89
N ARG A 42 28.11 -15.96 3.52
CA ARG A 42 27.39 -17.08 2.90
C ARG A 42 25.96 -16.63 2.75
N VAL A 43 25.61 -16.29 1.51
CA VAL A 43 24.21 -16.16 1.11
C VAL A 43 23.63 -17.56 1.11
N TYR A 44 22.96 -17.94 2.20
CA TYR A 44 22.10 -19.11 2.18
C TYR A 44 20.90 -18.77 1.28
N ALA A 45 20.72 -19.52 0.20
CA ALA A 45 19.49 -19.48 -0.58
C ALA A 45 18.35 -19.86 0.37
N ALA A 46 17.58 -18.86 0.81
CA ALA A 46 16.47 -19.09 1.73
C ALA A 46 15.44 -19.99 1.05
N SER A 47 15.18 -21.14 1.66
CA SER A 47 14.04 -21.99 1.32
C SER A 47 12.74 -21.17 1.41
N SER A 48 11.93 -21.28 0.39
CA SER A 48 10.79 -20.43 0.05
C SER A 48 9.55 -20.63 0.93
N SER A 49 9.65 -20.31 2.23
CA SER A 49 8.48 -20.02 3.05
C SER A 49 8.73 -18.72 3.78
N SER A 50 8.12 -17.63 3.30
CA SER A 50 8.15 -16.36 4.02
C SER A 50 7.64 -16.60 5.45
N PRO A 51 8.27 -16.03 6.49
CA PRO A 51 7.79 -16.16 7.87
C PRO A 51 6.44 -15.45 8.12
N PHE A 52 5.90 -14.78 7.09
CA PHE A 52 4.67 -14.01 7.14
C PHE A 52 3.54 -14.76 6.44
N LYS A 53 2.33 -14.62 6.99
CA LYS A 53 1.12 -15.18 6.38
C LYS A 53 0.90 -14.47 5.03
N PRO A 54 0.42 -15.14 3.97
CA PRO A 54 0.28 -14.53 2.63
C PRO A 54 -0.67 -13.32 2.54
N LEU A 55 -1.41 -13.01 3.61
CA LEU A 55 -2.31 -11.86 3.71
C LEU A 55 -1.80 -10.80 4.70
N ASP A 56 -0.60 -10.94 5.27
CA ASP A 56 -0.04 -9.92 6.15
C ASP A 56 0.37 -8.68 5.32
N ALA A 57 -0.21 -7.53 5.66
CA ALA A 57 0.17 -6.22 5.16
C ALA A 57 0.78 -5.38 6.28
N ARG A 58 1.62 -4.41 5.89
CA ARG A 58 2.17 -3.40 6.80
C ARG A 58 2.09 -2.02 6.18
N LEU A 59 1.58 -1.08 6.97
CA LEU A 59 1.63 0.35 6.69
C LEU A 59 2.81 0.92 7.49
N VAL A 60 3.82 1.43 6.79
CA VAL A 60 5.01 2.02 7.40
C VAL A 60 5.01 3.51 7.13
N LEU A 61 4.98 4.31 8.19
CA LEU A 61 4.99 5.76 8.12
C LEU A 61 6.42 6.32 8.25
N ALA A 62 6.62 7.56 7.80
CA ALA A 62 7.92 8.22 7.79
C ALA A 62 8.51 8.45 9.19
N ASP A 63 7.67 8.54 10.22
CA ASP A 63 8.05 8.63 11.64
C ASP A 63 8.63 7.30 12.19
N GLY A 64 8.55 6.22 11.42
CA GLY A 64 8.97 4.87 11.83
C GLY A 64 7.85 4.05 12.47
N SER A 65 6.62 4.56 12.55
CA SER A 65 5.46 3.82 13.01
C SER A 65 5.10 2.71 12.02
N VAL A 66 4.81 1.52 12.55
CA VAL A 66 4.47 0.33 11.75
C VAL A 66 3.13 -0.23 12.22
N TRP A 67 2.14 -0.19 11.34
CA TRP A 67 0.82 -0.76 11.58
C TRP A 67 0.69 -2.07 10.82
N LYS A 68 0.18 -3.10 11.50
CA LYS A 68 -0.07 -4.41 10.90
C LYS A 68 -1.52 -4.48 10.46
N GLY A 69 -1.76 -5.03 9.27
CA GLY A 69 -3.09 -5.20 8.72
C GLY A 69 -3.20 -6.47 7.88
N THR A 70 -4.39 -6.68 7.34
CA THR A 70 -4.65 -7.75 6.38
C THR A 70 -4.77 -7.14 4.99
N ALA A 71 -4.00 -7.64 4.03
CA ALA A 71 -4.06 -7.18 2.65
C ALA A 71 -5.40 -7.58 2.00
N PHE A 72 -6.01 -6.66 1.27
CA PHE A 72 -7.12 -6.90 0.35
C PHE A 72 -6.88 -6.15 -0.96
N GLY A 73 -7.72 -6.36 -1.97
CA GLY A 73 -7.48 -5.78 -3.29
C GLY A 73 -6.25 -6.38 -3.98
N ALA A 74 -5.56 -5.55 -4.77
CA ALA A 74 -4.35 -5.95 -5.49
C ALA A 74 -3.17 -6.15 -4.53
N ARG A 75 -2.22 -7.00 -4.94
CA ARG A 75 -0.99 -7.26 -4.18
C ARG A 75 0.17 -6.50 -4.80
N GLY A 76 0.91 -5.78 -3.97
CA GLY A 76 2.04 -5.00 -4.43
C GLY A 76 2.57 -4.07 -3.34
N THR A 77 3.68 -3.43 -3.64
CA THR A 77 4.25 -2.38 -2.80
C THR A 77 3.98 -1.04 -3.46
N ALA A 78 3.40 -0.09 -2.73
CA ALA A 78 3.30 1.28 -3.19
C ALA A 78 3.89 2.24 -2.17
N THR A 79 4.23 3.43 -2.67
CA THR A 79 4.55 4.59 -1.85
C THR A 79 3.64 5.75 -2.18
N GLY A 80 3.14 6.44 -1.17
CA GLY A 80 2.28 7.59 -1.37
C GLY A 80 2.04 8.38 -0.09
N GLU A 81 1.45 9.56 -0.24
CA GLU A 81 0.99 10.37 0.90
C GLU A 81 -0.27 9.77 1.50
N VAL A 82 -0.30 9.62 2.82
CA VAL A 82 -1.50 9.16 3.53
C VAL A 82 -2.40 10.34 3.84
N VAL A 83 -3.63 10.30 3.34
CA VAL A 83 -4.68 11.28 3.61
C VAL A 83 -5.85 10.61 4.29
N PHE A 84 -6.51 11.31 5.21
CA PHE A 84 -7.70 10.79 5.90
C PHE A 84 -8.96 11.39 5.29
N ASN A 85 -9.98 10.56 5.10
CA ASN A 85 -11.29 10.98 4.62
C ASN A 85 -12.37 10.62 5.64
N THR A 86 -13.20 11.60 5.98
CA THR A 86 -14.28 11.49 6.98
C THR A 86 -15.64 11.13 6.38
N SER A 87 -15.71 10.87 5.07
CA SER A 87 -16.94 10.44 4.41
C SER A 87 -17.39 9.09 4.97
N LEU A 88 -18.65 9.05 5.40
CA LEU A 88 -19.29 7.86 5.95
C LEU A 88 -19.84 6.94 4.85
N THR A 89 -20.08 7.50 3.67
CA THR A 89 -20.68 6.86 2.50
C THR A 89 -19.98 7.34 1.22
N GLY A 90 -20.25 6.72 0.07
CA GLY A 90 -19.68 7.16 -1.20
C GLY A 90 -18.19 6.85 -1.34
N TYR A 91 -17.71 5.75 -0.74
CA TYR A 91 -16.30 5.37 -0.89
C TYR A 91 -15.95 5.13 -2.35
N GLN A 92 -16.86 4.61 -3.18
CA GLN A 92 -16.58 4.33 -4.59
C GLN A 92 -16.24 5.61 -5.37
N GLU A 93 -17.02 6.68 -5.18
CA GLU A 93 -16.78 7.99 -5.79
C GLU A 93 -15.36 8.49 -5.43
N ILE A 94 -14.99 8.38 -4.16
CA ILE A 94 -13.68 8.78 -3.63
C ILE A 94 -12.53 7.95 -4.23
N LEU A 95 -12.73 6.65 -4.45
CA LEU A 95 -11.73 5.80 -5.10
C LEU A 95 -11.48 6.24 -6.56
N THR A 96 -12.55 6.61 -7.25
CA THR A 96 -12.50 6.99 -8.68
C THR A 96 -12.18 8.46 -8.93
N ASP A 97 -12.14 9.31 -7.89
CA ASP A 97 -11.83 10.72 -8.04
C ASP A 97 -10.34 10.93 -8.44
N PRO A 98 -10.07 11.59 -9.59
CA PRO A 98 -8.70 11.87 -10.03
C PRO A 98 -7.89 12.75 -9.06
N SER A 99 -8.55 13.46 -8.14
CA SER A 99 -7.92 14.32 -7.14
C SER A 99 -7.04 13.54 -6.14
N TYR A 100 -7.32 12.24 -5.94
CA TYR A 100 -6.55 11.36 -5.06
C TYR A 100 -5.45 10.56 -5.77
N ALA A 101 -5.06 10.97 -6.98
CA ALA A 101 -4.05 10.26 -7.77
C ALA A 101 -2.75 10.04 -6.99
N GLY A 102 -2.38 8.77 -6.77
CA GLY A 102 -1.15 8.38 -6.07
C GLY A 102 -1.15 8.56 -4.55
N GLN A 103 -2.27 8.99 -3.96
CA GLN A 103 -2.44 9.11 -2.51
C GLN A 103 -3.01 7.83 -1.91
N PHE A 104 -2.75 7.61 -0.62
CA PHE A 104 -3.35 6.55 0.17
C PHE A 104 -4.47 7.13 1.01
N VAL A 105 -5.71 6.71 0.72
CA VAL A 105 -6.87 7.22 1.46
C VAL A 105 -7.18 6.29 2.62
N CYS A 106 -7.12 6.85 3.82
CA CYS A 106 -7.55 6.22 5.06
C CYS A 106 -8.97 6.67 5.40
N PHE A 107 -9.92 5.74 5.33
CA PHE A 107 -11.31 6.02 5.69
C PHE A 107 -11.47 5.95 7.21
N THR A 108 -12.15 6.95 7.79
CA THR A 108 -12.48 6.92 9.23
C THR A 108 -13.68 6.04 9.54
N CYS A 109 -14.51 5.71 8.54
CA CYS A 109 -15.64 4.81 8.73
C CYS A 109 -15.13 3.38 8.98
N PRO A 110 -15.56 2.71 10.07
CA PRO A 110 -15.01 1.42 10.46
C PRO A 110 -15.33 0.31 9.48
N HIS A 111 -16.52 0.34 8.86
CA HIS A 111 -16.99 -0.68 7.93
C HIS A 111 -17.09 -0.11 6.51
N ILE A 112 -16.18 -0.52 5.64
CA ILE A 112 -16.17 -0.14 4.22
C ILE A 112 -16.47 -1.37 3.36
N GLY A 113 -17.15 -1.18 2.23
CA GLY A 113 -17.54 -2.27 1.32
C GLY A 113 -18.96 -2.83 1.52
N ASN A 114 -19.73 -2.29 2.47
CA ASN A 114 -21.09 -2.76 2.78
C ASN A 114 -22.11 -2.60 1.64
N VAL A 115 -21.95 -1.57 0.81
CA VAL A 115 -22.85 -1.29 -0.33
C VAL A 115 -22.36 -1.88 -1.64
N GLY A 116 -21.19 -2.53 -1.64
CA GLY A 116 -20.57 -3.11 -2.83
C GLY A 116 -20.01 -2.06 -3.77
N THR A 117 -19.95 -2.41 -5.05
CA THR A 117 -19.56 -1.51 -6.13
C THR A 117 -20.52 -1.64 -7.31
N ASN A 118 -20.75 -0.54 -8.02
CA ASN A 118 -21.59 -0.48 -9.20
C ASN A 118 -21.00 0.45 -10.27
N THR A 119 -21.39 0.31 -11.53
CA THR A 119 -20.84 1.13 -12.63
C THR A 119 -21.36 2.57 -12.68
N ASP A 120 -22.46 2.87 -11.99
CA ASP A 120 -23.12 4.17 -12.07
C ASP A 120 -22.50 5.20 -11.13
N ASP A 121 -21.91 4.75 -10.03
CA ASP A 121 -21.30 5.58 -8.98
C ASP A 121 -19.77 5.74 -9.21
N GLU A 122 -19.27 5.45 -10.43
CA GLU A 122 -17.89 5.69 -10.86
C GLU A 122 -17.74 7.10 -11.47
N GLU A 123 -16.93 7.96 -10.83
CA GLU A 123 -16.63 9.32 -11.33
C GLU A 123 -15.63 9.31 -12.51
N SER A 124 -14.89 8.20 -12.66
CA SER A 124 -13.96 8.02 -13.77
C SER A 124 -13.79 6.53 -14.11
N THR A 125 -13.29 6.27 -15.32
CA THR A 125 -13.15 4.91 -15.87
C THR A 125 -12.13 4.04 -15.13
N LYS A 126 -11.37 4.60 -14.18
CA LYS A 126 -10.33 3.88 -13.44
C LYS A 126 -10.19 4.42 -12.03
N VAL A 127 -9.75 3.57 -11.11
CA VAL A 127 -9.34 4.03 -9.78
C VAL A 127 -7.99 4.72 -9.88
N HIS A 128 -7.92 5.97 -9.40
CA HIS A 128 -6.70 6.78 -9.42
C HIS A 128 -5.88 6.66 -8.13
N LEU A 129 -6.51 6.14 -7.08
CA LEU A 129 -5.93 5.95 -5.77
C LEU A 129 -4.67 5.07 -5.80
N GLY A 130 -3.69 5.38 -4.95
CA GLY A 130 -2.52 4.52 -4.76
C GLY A 130 -2.81 3.30 -3.88
N ALA A 131 -3.51 3.50 -2.75
CA ALA A 131 -3.90 2.43 -1.83
C ALA A 131 -5.07 2.86 -0.94
N THR A 132 -5.92 1.92 -0.56
CA THR A 132 -7.06 2.13 0.34
C THR A 132 -6.75 1.58 1.72
N ILE A 133 -6.91 2.38 2.77
CA ILE A 133 -6.70 1.95 4.16
C ILE A 133 -8.04 2.01 4.88
N ILE A 134 -8.44 0.89 5.46
CA ILE A 134 -9.71 0.75 6.19
C ILE A 134 -9.49 0.02 7.51
N HIS A 135 -10.42 0.20 8.43
CA HIS A 135 -10.42 -0.54 9.68
C HIS A 135 -10.91 -1.97 9.48
N GLU A 136 -12.07 -2.15 8.81
CA GLU A 136 -12.65 -3.46 8.55
C GLU A 136 -13.36 -3.49 7.19
N LEU A 137 -13.04 -4.51 6.39
CA LEU A 137 -13.77 -4.82 5.16
C LEU A 137 -15.08 -5.53 5.52
N SER A 138 -16.19 -5.04 5.01
CA SER A 138 -17.49 -5.69 5.22
C SER A 138 -17.48 -7.09 4.57
N PRO A 139 -17.76 -8.18 5.32
CA PRO A 139 -17.74 -9.54 4.77
C PRO A 139 -18.96 -9.85 3.89
N MET A 140 -20.02 -9.05 4.00
CA MET A 140 -21.25 -9.26 3.26
C MET A 140 -21.75 -7.93 2.70
N VAL A 141 -22.02 -7.93 1.41
CA VAL A 141 -22.61 -6.78 0.72
C VAL A 141 -24.13 -6.87 0.76
N SER A 142 -24.79 -5.77 1.12
CA SER A 142 -26.25 -5.68 1.14
C SER A 142 -26.71 -4.41 0.46
N ASN A 143 -26.77 -4.44 -0.88
CA ASN A 143 -27.32 -3.38 -1.69
C ASN A 143 -27.90 -3.95 -2.99
N HIS A 144 -29.12 -3.54 -3.34
CA HIS A 144 -29.78 -3.93 -4.57
C HIS A 144 -29.04 -3.50 -5.85
N ARG A 145 -28.24 -2.42 -5.77
CA ARG A 145 -27.42 -1.91 -6.88
C ARG A 145 -26.05 -2.60 -6.97
N ASN A 146 -25.70 -3.49 -6.04
CA ASN A 146 -24.39 -4.11 -6.02
C ASN A 146 -24.17 -4.99 -7.27
N GLN A 147 -23.01 -4.81 -7.91
CA GLN A 147 -22.55 -5.67 -8.99
C GLN A 147 -21.33 -6.51 -8.56
N LYS A 148 -20.42 -5.95 -7.75
CA LYS A 148 -19.19 -6.61 -7.31
C LYS A 148 -18.78 -6.22 -5.89
N ASP A 149 -18.14 -7.15 -5.20
CA ASP A 149 -17.51 -6.87 -3.91
C ASP A 149 -16.31 -5.93 -4.06
N LEU A 150 -16.07 -5.12 -3.03
CA LEU A 150 -15.00 -4.11 -3.05
C LEU A 150 -13.60 -4.73 -3.24
N ASP A 151 -13.33 -5.87 -2.62
CA ASP A 151 -12.04 -6.58 -2.78
C ASP A 151 -11.81 -7.02 -4.23
N THR A 152 -12.84 -7.56 -4.89
CA THR A 152 -12.78 -7.96 -6.29
C THR A 152 -12.59 -6.76 -7.21
N TYR A 153 -13.33 -5.67 -6.95
CA TYR A 153 -13.21 -4.42 -7.71
C TYR A 153 -11.79 -3.83 -7.64
N LEU A 154 -11.20 -3.75 -6.45
CA LEU A 154 -9.84 -3.23 -6.28
C LEU A 154 -8.77 -4.12 -6.94
N LYS A 155 -8.98 -5.45 -6.95
CA LYS A 155 -8.10 -6.39 -7.68
C LYS A 155 -8.12 -6.15 -9.18
N GLU A 156 -9.31 -5.96 -9.76
CA GLU A 156 -9.47 -5.69 -11.18
C GLU A 156 -8.84 -4.35 -11.58
N GLN A 157 -8.96 -3.34 -10.72
CA GLN A 157 -8.39 -2.00 -10.91
C GLN A 157 -6.90 -1.90 -10.54
N ASN A 158 -6.31 -3.00 -10.05
CA ASN A 158 -4.91 -3.08 -9.62
C ASN A 158 -4.54 -2.07 -8.51
N VAL A 159 -5.42 -1.90 -7.53
CA VAL A 159 -5.27 -0.96 -6.41
C VAL A 159 -5.08 -1.73 -5.11
N LEU A 160 -4.14 -1.28 -4.28
CA LEU A 160 -3.78 -1.93 -3.03
C LEU A 160 -4.81 -1.62 -1.92
N GLY A 161 -5.07 -2.59 -1.06
CA GLY A 161 -5.88 -2.48 0.16
C GLY A 161 -5.22 -3.14 1.36
#